data_AF-A0A928XPB7-F1
#
_entry.id   AF-A0A928XPB7-F1
#
_cell.length_a   1.000
_cell.length_b   1.000
_cell.length_c   1.000
_cell.angle_alpha   90.00
_cell.angle_beta   90.00
_cell.angle_gamma   90.00
#
_symmetry.space_group_name_H-M   'P 1'
#
loop_
_entity.id
_entity.type
_entity.pdbx_description
1 polymer ?
#
loop_
_entity_poly.entity_id
_entity_poly.type
_entity_poly.pdbx_seq_one_letter_code
_entity_poly.pdbx_strand_id
1 'polypeptide(L)' 'MQKARVTVTVRRQLLAKAERQVKRGRAKSVSAWVDSAMEEKARRDDLAALLAEMKAENGPATKKEEQWARDVLGL' A
#
# COMPACT_ATOMS: atom_id res chain seq x y z
N MET A 1 7.64 17.90 11.30
CA MET A 1 6.44 17.04 11.30
C MET A 1 5.78 17.09 12.66
N GLN A 2 4.48 17.40 12.70
CA GLN A 2 3.68 17.24 13.91
C GLN A 2 3.21 15.78 14.02
N LYS A 3 3.20 15.24 15.23
CA LYS A 3 2.72 13.87 15.50
C LYS A 3 1.47 13.97 16.37
N ALA A 4 0.43 13.22 16.00
CA ALA A 4 -0.75 13.04 16.82
C ALA A 4 -0.74 11.64 17.45
N ARG A 5 -1.28 11.50 18.67
CA ARG A 5 -1.49 10.20 19.30
C ARG A 5 -2.91 9.74 19.04
N VAL A 6 -3.04 8.53 18.52
CA VAL A 6 -4.33 7.89 18.26
C VAL A 6 -4.34 6.55 18.98
N THR A 7 -5.39 6.29 19.75
CA THR A 7 -5.63 4.97 20.36
C THR A 7 -6.59 4.20 19.46
N VAL A 8 -6.19 3.01 19.02
CA VAL A 8 -7.00 2.15 18.14
C VAL A 8 -7.06 0.74 18.68
N THR A 9 -8.22 0.09 18.50
CA THR A 9 -8.36 -1.34 18.79
C THR A 9 -7.95 -2.12 17.54
N VAL A 10 -7.05 -3.09 17.71
CA VAL A 10 -6.56 -3.93 16.62
C VAL A 10 -6.69 -5.41 16.97
N ARG A 11 -6.75 -6.26 15.94
CA ARG A 11 -6.67 -7.71 16.14
C ARG A 11 -5.37 -8.08 16.83
N ARG A 12 -5.43 -8.89 17.88
CA ARG A 12 -4.27 -9.32 18.67
C ARG A 12 -3.17 -9.96 17.82
N GLN A 13 -3.54 -10.72 16.78
CA GLN A 13 -2.60 -11.31 15.83
C GLN A 13 -1.81 -10.27 15.03
N LEU A 14 -2.42 -9.13 14.72
CA LEU A 14 -1.77 -8.02 14.00
C LEU A 14 -0.74 -7.33 14.89
N LEU A 15 -1.10 -7.05 16.15
CA LEU A 15 -0.16 -6.52 17.14
C LEU A 15 1.05 -7.43 17.30
N ALA A 16 0.83 -8.73 17.49
CA ALA A 16 1.91 -9.71 17.57
C ALA A 16 2.80 -9.74 16.30
N LYS A 17 2.23 -9.48 15.11
CA LYS A 17 3.03 -9.36 13.87
C LYS A 17 3.91 -8.11 13.90
N ALA A 18 3.37 -6.96 14.33
CA ALA A 18 4.12 -5.72 14.46
C ALA A 18 5.29 -5.87 15.44
N GLU A 19 5.03 -6.43 16.62
CA GLU A 19 6.04 -6.72 17.65
C GLU A 19 7.16 -7.62 17.12
N ARG A 20 6.83 -8.66 16.33
CA ARG A 20 7.84 -9.49 15.68
C ARG A 20 8.71 -8.73 14.68
N GLN A 21 8.16 -7.76 13.94
CA GLN A 21 8.96 -6.95 13.02
C GLN A 21 9.93 -6.05 13.80
N VAL A 22 9.48 -5.47 14.91
CA VAL A 22 10.34 -4.66 15.80
C VAL A 22 11.44 -5.52 16.41
N LYS A 23 11.10 -6.70 16.96
CA LYS A 23 12.08 -7.63 17.54
C LYS A 23 13.13 -8.08 16.53
N ARG A 24 12.76 -8.18 15.25
CA ARG A 24 13.68 -8.53 14.14
C ARG A 24 14.50 -7.34 13.62
N GLY A 25 14.36 -6.15 14.21
CA GLY A 25 15.04 -4.93 13.76
C GLY A 25 14.51 -4.36 12.45
N ARG A 26 13.39 -4.87 11.92
CA ARG A 26 12.79 -4.42 10.66
C ARG A 26 11.96 -3.15 10.81
N ALA A 27 11.63 -2.77 12.04
CA ALA A 27 10.98 -1.51 12.37
C ALA A 27 11.51 -0.98 13.72
N LYS A 28 11.63 0.35 13.85
CA LYS A 28 12.15 1.00 15.08
C LYS A 28 11.18 0.91 16.27
N SER A 29 9.89 0.79 16.00
CA SER A 29 8.81 0.67 17.00
C SER A 29 7.53 0.17 16.33
N VAL A 30 6.52 -0.21 17.13
CA VAL A 30 5.19 -0.54 16.61
C VAL A 30 4.57 0.67 15.91
N SER A 31 4.71 1.87 16.48
CA SER A 31 4.21 3.09 15.84
C SER A 31 4.87 3.34 14.49
N ALA A 32 6.19 3.17 14.37
CA ALA A 32 6.89 3.33 13.09
C ALA A 32 6.47 2.27 12.07
N TRP A 33 6.19 1.04 12.52
CA TRP A 33 5.67 -0.02 11.66
C TRP A 33 4.25 0.32 11.12
N VAL A 34 3.38 0.84 11.99
CA VAL A 34 2.02 1.25 11.60
C VAL A 34 2.07 2.46 10.67
N ASP A 35 2.90 3.46 10.98
CA ASP A 35 3.09 4.67 10.16
C ASP A 35 3.52 4.32 8.73
N SER A 36 4.53 3.46 8.59
CA SER A 36 4.98 2.97 7.28
C SER A 36 3.89 2.21 6.52
N ALA A 37 3.08 1.40 7.22
CA ALA A 37 1.98 0.66 6.59
C ALA A 37 0.84 1.58 6.14
N MET A 38 0.54 2.63 6.91
CA MET A 38 -0.45 3.64 6.53
C MET A 38 0.01 4.42 5.30
N GLU A 39 1.28 4.80 5.25
CA GLU A 39 1.85 5.50 4.10
C GLU A 39 1.87 4.63 2.84
N GLU A 40 2.24 3.35 2.96
CA GLU A 40 2.19 2.40 1.85
C GLU A 40 0.76 2.19 1.33
N LYS A 41 -0.22 2.14 2.24
CA LYS A 41 -1.63 2.06 1.86
C LYS A 41 -2.09 3.32 1.14
N ALA A 42 -1.79 4.50 1.67
CA ALA A 42 -2.15 5.78 1.05
C ALA A 42 -1.60 5.86 -0.38
N ARG A 43 -0.30 5.59 -0.58
CA ARG A 43 0.32 5.57 -1.91
C ARG A 43 -0.37 4.61 -2.89
N ARG A 44 -0.80 3.43 -2.42
CA ARG A 44 -1.52 2.46 -3.27
C ARG A 44 -2.93 2.93 -3.61
N ASP A 45 -3.62 3.52 -2.65
CA ASP A 45 -4.97 4.05 -2.85
C ASP A 45 -4.91 5.26 -3.83
N ASP A 46 -3.90 6.13 -3.71
CA ASP A 46 -3.65 7.24 -4.63
C ASP A 46 -3.35 6.75 -6.05
N LEU A 47 -2.49 5.73 -6.19
CA LEU A 47 -2.20 5.13 -7.49
C LEU A 47 -3.46 4.50 -8.10
N ALA A 48 -4.28 3.81 -7.31
CA ALA A 48 -5.52 3.22 -7.78
C ALA A 48 -6.51 4.29 -8.25
N ALA A 49 -6.59 5.43 -7.55
CA ALA A 49 -7.41 6.57 -7.95
C ALA A 49 -6.93 7.15 -9.29
N LEU A 50 -5.63 7.40 -9.44
CA LEU A 50 -5.05 7.90 -10.69
C LEU A 50 -5.32 6.95 -11.87
N LEU A 51 -5.14 5.65 -11.69
CA LEU A 51 -5.43 4.66 -12.73
C LEU A 51 -6.92 4.62 -13.10
N ALA A 52 -7.81 4.83 -12.12
CA ALA A 52 -9.24 4.91 -12.37
C ALA A 52 -9.61 6.16 -13.19
N GLU A 53 -9.00 7.31 -12.89
CA GLU A 53 -9.15 8.55 -13.66
C GLU A 53 -8.67 8.37 -15.10
N MET A 54 -7.46 7.83 -15.31
CA MET A 54 -6.93 7.56 -16.64
C MET A 54 -7.84 6.63 -17.45
N LYS A 55 -8.42 5.61 -16.81
CA LYS A 55 -9.37 4.70 -17.46
C LYS A 55 -10.68 5.40 -17.80
N ALA A 56 -11.16 6.30 -16.95
CA ALA A 56 -12.37 7.08 -17.22
C ALA A 56 -12.19 8.02 -18.42
N GLU A 57 -11.00 8.61 -18.57
CA GLU A 57 -10.68 9.52 -19.68
C GLU A 57 -10.42 8.80 -20.99
N ASN A 58 -9.68 7.68 -20.97
CA ASN A 58 -9.21 7.01 -22.19
C ASN A 58 -10.06 5.79 -22.59
N GLY A 59 -10.98 5.34 -21.72
CA GLY A 59 -11.72 4.10 -21.89
C GLY A 59 -10.92 2.84 -21.48
N PRO A 60 -11.52 1.66 -21.57
CA PRO A 60 -10.83 0.40 -21.27
C PRO A 60 -9.72 0.12 -22.29
N ALA A 61 -8.62 -0.50 -21.84
CA ALA A 61 -7.57 -0.97 -22.72
C ALA A 61 -8.12 -1.97 -23.75
N THR A 62 -7.65 -1.85 -24.99
CA THR A 62 -7.95 -2.81 -26.05
C THR A 62 -7.14 -4.09 -25.84
N LYS A 63 -7.60 -5.21 -26.42
CA LYS A 63 -6.88 -6.49 -26.37
C LYS A 63 -5.44 -6.40 -26.88
N LYS A 64 -5.18 -5.51 -27.84
CA LYS A 64 -3.84 -5.29 -28.41
C LYS A 64 -2.91 -4.62 -27.39
N GLU A 65 -3.43 -3.64 -26.64
CA GLU A 65 -2.69 -2.95 -25.59
C GLU A 65 -2.44 -3.87 -24.37
N GLU A 66 -3.43 -4.70 -24.02
CA GLU A 66 -3.24 -5.70 -22.96
C GLU A 66 -2.18 -6.74 -23.34
N GLN A 67 -2.17 -7.22 -24.59
CA GLN A 67 -1.15 -8.16 -25.06
C GLN A 67 0.23 -7.51 -25.08
N TRP A 68 0.34 -6.29 -25.60
CA TRP A 68 1.59 -5.52 -25.57
C TRP A 68 2.12 -5.35 -24.14
N ALA A 69 1.25 -5.03 -23.17
CA ALA A 69 1.64 -4.88 -21.78
C ALA A 69 2.17 -6.19 -21.16
N ARG A 70 1.53 -7.34 -21.47
CA ARG A 70 2.01 -8.65 -21.02
C ARG A 70 3.40 -8.96 -21.56
N ASP A 71 3.62 -8.71 -22.84
CA ASP A 71 4.90 -8.96 -23.50
C ASP A 71 6.03 -8.12 -22.89
N VAL A 72 5.79 -6.84 -22.61
CA VAL A 72 6.77 -5.93 -22.00
C VAL A 72 7.04 -6.26 -20.52
N LEU A 73 6.02 -6.66 -19.77
CA LEU A 73 6.12 -6.95 -18.34
C LEU A 73 6.52 -8.40 -18.03
N GLY A 74 6.59 -9.27 -19.05
CA GLY A 74 6.93 -10.69 -18.89
C GLY A 74 5.88 -11.49 -18.13
N LEU A 75 4.59 -11.19 -18.36
CA LEU A 75 3.43 -11.78 -17.67
C LEU A 75 2.62 -12.75 -18.52
#